data_AF-A0A923N6U2-F1
#
_entry.id   AF-A0A923N6U2-F1
#
_cell.length_a   1.000
_cell.length_b   1.000
_cell.length_c   1.000
_cell.angle_alpha   90.00
_cell.angle_beta   90.00
_cell.angle_gamma   90.00
#
_symmetry.space_group_name_H-M   'P 1'
#
loop_
_entity.id
_entity.type
_entity.pdbx_description
1 polymer ?
#
loop_
_entity_poly.entity_id
_entity_poly.type
_entity_poly.pdbx_seq_one_letter_code
_entity_poly.pdbx_strand_id
1 'polypeptide(L)' 'MDAFKTNNIKEGETLRYQELYPYLQERYPHYKDVQKEAEQHLSKEGFVNPAPDGLMLTQVGAANLYNNK' A
#
# COMPACT_ATOMS: atom_id res chain seq x y z
N MET A 1 -0.98 4.88 -2.28
CA MET A 1 0.07 5.36 -1.36
C MET A 1 -0.46 6.04 -0.11
N ASP A 2 -1.54 6.82 -0.17
CA ASP A 2 -2.07 7.50 1.01
C ASP A 2 -2.43 6.56 2.19
N ALA A 3 -2.84 5.31 1.94
CA ALA A 3 -3.07 4.32 3.01
C ALA A 3 -1.85 4.12 3.93
N PHE A 4 -0.65 4.09 3.34
CA PHE A 4 0.61 3.96 4.09
C PHE A 4 0.92 5.24 4.89
N LYS A 5 0.56 6.41 4.34
CA LYS A 5 0.69 7.71 5.02
C LYS A 5 -0.27 7.82 6.22
N THR A 6 -1.53 7.44 6.05
CA THR A 6 -2.54 7.45 7.11
C THR A 6 -2.15 6.53 8.27
N ASN A 7 -1.59 5.36 7.97
CA ASN A 7 -1.13 4.39 8.97
C ASN A 7 0.32 4.66 9.45
N ASN A 8 0.94 5.76 9.02
CA ASN A 8 2.32 6.15 9.36
C ASN A 8 3.39 5.06 9.10
N ILE A 9 3.16 4.22 8.09
CA ILE A 9 4.02 3.09 7.75
C ILE A 9 5.35 3.60 7.22
N LYS A 10 6.44 3.10 7.79
CA LYS A 10 7.81 3.42 7.37
C LYS A 10 8.39 2.33 6.48
N GLU A 11 9.55 2.64 5.90
CA GLU A 11 10.33 1.65 5.16
C GLU A 11 10.55 0.38 6.01
N GLY A 12 10.31 -0.78 5.41
CA GLY A 12 10.44 -2.09 6.07
C GLY A 12 9.24 -2.46 6.94
N GLU A 13 8.30 -1.55 7.17
CA GLU A 13 7.06 -1.86 7.89
C GLU A 13 5.99 -2.41 6.94
N THR A 14 5.13 -3.26 7.50
CA THR A 14 4.07 -3.94 6.76
C THR A 14 2.73 -3.31 7.08
N LEU A 15 2.07 -2.74 6.07
CA LEU A 15 0.68 -2.34 6.17
C LEU A 15 -0.17 -3.60 6.10
N ARG A 16 -0.91 -3.90 7.17
CA ARG A 16 -1.73 -5.10 7.20
C ARG A 16 -2.91 -4.98 6.26
N TYR A 17 -3.30 -6.10 5.66
CA TYR A 17 -4.48 -6.15 4.81
C TYR A 17 -5.74 -5.62 5.50
N GLN A 18 -5.90 -5.93 6.78
CA GLN A 18 -7.03 -5.46 7.60
C GLN A 18 -7.13 -3.93 7.69
N GLU A 19 -6.01 -3.22 7.61
CA GLU A 19 -5.96 -1.75 7.65
C GLU A 19 -6.03 -1.14 6.24
N LEU A 20 -5.53 -1.87 5.25
CA LEU A 20 -5.58 -1.48 3.84
C LEU A 20 -7.00 -1.63 3.25
N TYR A 21 -7.75 -2.66 3.64
CA TYR A 21 -9.03 -2.99 3.04
C TYR A 21 -10.09 -1.89 3.20
N PRO A 22 -10.36 -1.35 4.41
CA PRO A 22 -11.33 -0.27 4.58
C PRO A 22 -10.96 0.95 3.74
N TYR A 23 -9.67 1.24 3.66
CA TYR A 23 -9.14 2.37 2.90
C TYR A 23 -9.41 2.26 1.40
N LEU A 24 -9.15 1.09 0.82
CA LEU A 24 -9.39 0.84 -0.60
C LEU A 24 -10.88 0.82 -0.92
N GLN A 25 -11.70 0.25 -0.04
CA GLN A 25 -13.14 0.16 -0.22
C GLN A 25 -13.82 1.54 -0.14
N GLU A 26 -13.36 2.43 0.74
CA GLU A 26 -13.87 3.79 0.85
C GLU A 26 -13.50 4.64 -0.37
N ARG A 27 -12.26 4.54 -0.86
CA ARG A 27 -11.79 5.34 -2.01
C ARG A 27 -12.23 4.80 -3.37
N TYR A 28 -12.41 3.48 -3.49
CA TYR A 28 -12.75 2.82 -4.76
C TYR A 28 -13.89 1.82 -4.58
N PRO A 29 -15.09 2.27 -4.16
CA PRO A 29 -16.21 1.39 -3.83
C PRO A 29 -16.76 0.60 -5.03
N HIS A 30 -16.45 1.03 -6.25
CA HIS A 30 -16.92 0.40 -7.50
C HIS A 30 -16.01 -0.69 -8.04
N TYR A 31 -14.82 -0.88 -7.46
CA TYR A 31 -13.87 -1.87 -7.93
C TYR A 31 -14.05 -3.20 -7.20
N LYS A 32 -14.50 -4.22 -7.94
CA LYS A 32 -14.76 -5.56 -7.43
C LYS A 32 -13.50 -6.22 -6.84
N ASP A 33 -12.35 -6.00 -7.48
CA ASP A 33 -11.05 -6.56 -7.09
C ASP A 33 -10.00 -5.46 -6.83
N VAL A 34 -10.42 -4.33 -6.22
CA VAL A 34 -9.52 -3.20 -5.89
C VAL A 34 -8.27 -3.66 -5.12
N GLN A 35 -8.41 -4.69 -4.29
CA GLN A 35 -7.34 -5.24 -3.48
C GLN A 35 -6.22 -5.80 -4.36
N LYS A 36 -6.58 -6.69 -5.28
CA LYS A 36 -5.65 -7.35 -6.19
C LYS A 36 -5.00 -6.35 -7.14
N GLU A 37 -5.78 -5.40 -7.66
CA GLU A 37 -5.27 -4.32 -8.50
C GLU A 37 -4.26 -3.45 -7.74
N ALA A 38 -4.57 -3.04 -6.50
CA ALA A 38 -3.67 -2.23 -5.69
C ALA A 38 -2.38 -2.99 -5.34
N GLU A 39 -2.48 -4.25 -4.93
CA GLU A 39 -1.31 -5.10 -4.66
C GLU A 39 -0.44 -5.28 -5.91
N GLN A 40 -1.05 -5.65 -7.05
CA GLN A 40 -0.32 -5.83 -8.29
C GLN A 40 0.33 -4.55 -8.76
N HIS A 41 -0.37 -3.43 -8.68
CA HIS A 41 0.17 -2.14 -9.10
C HIS A 41 1.35 -1.72 -8.23
N LEU A 42 1.18 -1.73 -6.91
CA LEU A 42 2.24 -1.33 -5.97
C LEU A 42 3.45 -2.28 -6.01
N SER A 43 3.22 -3.57 -6.20
CA SER A 43 4.28 -4.57 -6.31
C SER A 43 5.01 -4.44 -7.65
N LYS A 44 4.29 -4.20 -8.75
CA LYS A 44 4.88 -3.99 -10.08
C LYS A 44 5.75 -2.74 -10.15
N GLU A 45 5.35 -1.67 -9.46
CA GLU A 45 6.14 -0.44 -9.36
C GLU A 45 7.34 -0.58 -8.39
N GLY A 46 7.44 -1.72 -7.67
CA GLY A 46 8.50 -1.96 -6.69
C GLY A 46 8.34 -1.15 -5.40
N PHE A 47 7.16 -0.56 -5.16
CA PHE A 47 6.89 0.25 -3.97
C PHE A 47 6.59 -0.60 -2.73
N VAL A 48 6.06 -1.80 -2.92
CA VAL A 48 5.78 -2.72 -1.83
C VAL A 48 6.23 -4.14 -2.19
N ASN A 49 6.59 -4.89 -1.16
CA ASN A 49 6.78 -6.33 -1.25
C ASN A 49 5.57 -7.04 -0.63
N PRO A 50 4.96 -8.02 -1.33
CA PRO A 50 3.90 -8.82 -0.75
C PRO A 50 4.45 -9.62 0.44
N ALA A 51 3.78 -9.50 1.58
CA ALA A 51 4.09 -10.19 2.82
C ALA A 51 2.90 -11.06 3.25
N PRO A 52 3.08 -12.05 4.14
CA PRO A 52 2.00 -12.94 4.58
C PRO A 52 0.81 -12.17 5.20
N ASP A 53 1.11 -11.11 5.93
CA ASP A 53 0.11 -10.34 6.70
C ASP A 53 -0.31 -9.03 6.00
N GLY A 54 0.27 -8.68 4.85
CA GLY A 54 0.03 -7.39 4.21
C GLY A 54 1.02 -7.01 3.12
N LEU A 55 1.19 -5.70 2.93
CA LEU A 55 2.13 -5.11 1.98
C LEU A 55 3.25 -4.40 2.73
N MET A 56 4.48 -4.90 2.59
CA MET A 56 5.67 -4.28 3.19
C MET A 56 6.15 -3.13 2.33
N LEU A 57 6.27 -1.93 2.91
CA LEU A 57 6.75 -0.75 2.20
C LEU A 57 8.26 -0.87 1.92
N THR A 58 8.66 -0.80 0.65
CA THR A 58 10.08 -0.84 0.28
C THR A 58 10.72 0.54 0.45
N GLN A 59 12.06 0.59 0.40
CA GLN A 59 12.81 1.84 0.36
C GLN A 59 12.36 2.74 -0.81
N VAL A 60 12.10 2.15 -1.98
CA VAL A 60 11.63 2.89 -3.16
C VAL A 60 10.23 3.45 -2.93
N GLY A 61 9.33 2.64 -2.35
CA GLY A 61 7.98 3.08 -2.00
C GLY A 61 7.99 4.20 -0.97
N ALA A 62 8.79 4.07 0.09
CA ALA A 62 8.96 5.09 1.12
C ALA A 62 9.56 6.38 0.56
N ALA A 63 10.60 6.29 -0.28
CA ALA A 63 11.16 7.44 -0.96
C ALA A 63 10.10 8.15 -1.82
N ASN A 64 9.30 7.43 -2.60
CA ASN A 64 8.25 8.05 -3.41
C ASN A 64 7.14 8.71 -2.53
N LEU A 65 6.82 8.08 -1.40
CA LEU A 65 5.81 8.56 -0.44
C LEU A 65 6.22 9.85 0.29
N TYR A 66 7.47 9.91 0.75
CA TYR A 66 7.98 10.96 1.65
C TYR A 66 8.89 11.99 0.94
N ASN A 67 9.41 11.69 -0.25
CA ASN A 67 10.35 12.54 -0.98
C ASN A 67 9.70 13.33 -2.14
N ASN A 68 8.37 13.29 -2.28
CA ASN A 68 7.62 14.22 -3.12
C ASN A 68 7.63 15.61 -2.46
N LYS A 69 8.69 16.39 -2.71
CA LYS A 69 8.83 17.82 -2.44
C LYS A 69 8.64 18.62 -3.72
#